data_AF-A0A8K0M1T8-F1
#
_entry.id   AF-A0A8K0M1T8-F1
#
_cell.length_a   1.000
_cell.length_b   1.000
_cell.length_c   1.000
_cell.angle_alpha   90.00
_cell.angle_beta   90.00
_cell.angle_gamma   90.00
#
_symmetry.space_group_name_H-M   'P 1'
#
loop_
_entity.id
_entity.type
_entity.pdbx_description
1 polymer ?
#
loop_
_entity_poly.entity_id
_entity_poly.type
_entity_poly.pdbx_seq_one_letter_code
_entity_poly.pdbx_strand_id
1 'polypeptide(L)'
;GISGAFNVLRHRHFHVWIDDNYRLPRTTKKSIQVMALLLLLLGKAIDGDMEFFFMSQSNTDSDELTDAQRQKAKALDELWRTQSWREARALVERSSILQNMGLVKWINDNSPEGEEIQRTGQGKFARLLDHVRNLKIQFWQGYDQRHIDLTGLQKEHKSALRESKKQPKSLNSVRFTFEREIGYYTRLLEGNKAGPTTVLLLTGSPLQPVEADAVIKLQKDNSIKKGGKMNAVRGQGSQFCIQTMAWTKHMDEEAKQSLRKMDDAFMGDNDVNDVTEVDDEWLLANGPSAKLLYKVLNSNNKGVDSMRLKTAEDKYGMTALVKPGDNLTMPTFKEVAKMLGQDE
;
A
#
# COMPACT_ATOMS: atom_id res chain seq x y z
N GLY A 1 -3.44 -27.19 5.56
CA GLY A 1 -3.53 -26.01 4.67
C GLY A 1 -4.60 -26.23 3.62
N ILE A 2 -4.96 -25.20 2.85
CA ILE A 2 -5.83 -25.32 1.68
C ILE A 2 -4.93 -25.60 0.47
N SER A 3 -5.29 -26.60 -0.35
CA SER A 3 -4.50 -26.96 -1.54
C SER A 3 -4.41 -25.78 -2.51
N GLY A 4 -3.21 -25.53 -3.04
CA GLY A 4 -2.96 -24.45 -4.00
C GLY A 4 -3.01 -23.03 -3.44
N ALA A 5 -3.17 -22.84 -2.13
CA ALA A 5 -3.39 -21.52 -1.55
C ALA A 5 -2.27 -20.51 -1.80
N PHE A 6 -1.05 -21.01 -2.01
CA PHE A 6 0.14 -20.19 -2.25
C PHE A 6 0.64 -20.24 -3.69
N ASN A 7 -0.02 -20.98 -4.59
CA ASN A 7 0.41 -21.10 -5.99
C ASN A 7 0.41 -19.75 -6.70
N VAL A 8 -0.50 -18.86 -6.31
CA VAL A 8 -0.60 -17.50 -6.84
C VAL A 8 0.69 -16.70 -6.68
N LEU A 9 1.48 -16.96 -5.61
CA LEU A 9 2.75 -16.28 -5.34
C LEU A 9 3.82 -16.55 -6.41
N ARG A 10 3.69 -17.63 -7.20
CA ARG A 10 4.63 -17.98 -8.28
C ARG A 10 4.30 -17.33 -9.62
N HIS A 11 3.07 -16.84 -9.78
CA HIS A 11 2.52 -16.50 -11.09
C HIS A 11 2.11 -15.03 -11.20
N ARG A 12 2.27 -14.26 -10.12
CA ARG A 12 1.89 -12.85 -10.08
C ARG A 12 2.97 -12.05 -9.37
N HIS A 13 3.08 -10.80 -9.78
CA HIS A 13 3.85 -9.79 -9.08
C HIS A 13 3.03 -9.26 -7.91
N PHE A 14 3.58 -9.27 -6.69
CA PHE A 14 2.90 -8.78 -5.50
C PHE A 14 3.47 -7.43 -5.05
N HIS A 15 2.64 -6.40 -4.99
CA HIS A 15 2.98 -5.14 -4.32
C HIS A 15 2.36 -5.12 -2.93
N VAL A 16 3.18 -5.28 -1.90
CA VAL A 16 2.71 -5.27 -0.50
C VAL A 16 2.90 -3.88 0.10
N TRP A 17 1.80 -3.15 0.27
CA TRP A 17 1.79 -1.82 0.86
C TRP A 17 1.51 -1.87 2.35
N ILE A 18 2.44 -1.35 3.13
CA ILE A 18 2.39 -1.34 4.59
C ILE A 18 2.01 0.06 5.06
N ASP A 19 0.93 0.15 5.83
CA ASP A 19 0.53 1.37 6.49
C ASP A 19 1.51 1.75 7.61
N ASP A 20 2.28 2.79 7.34
CA ASP A 20 3.31 3.35 8.20
C ASP A 20 2.82 4.60 8.95
N ASN A 21 1.51 4.80 9.08
CA ASN A 21 0.95 5.92 9.84
C ASN A 21 1.30 5.81 11.33
N TYR A 22 2.13 6.73 11.82
CA TYR A 22 2.60 6.71 13.21
C TYR A 22 1.49 6.81 14.25
N ARG A 23 0.32 7.37 13.88
CA ARG A 23 -0.83 7.55 14.77
C ARG A 23 -1.64 6.27 14.99
N LEU A 24 -1.43 5.23 14.20
CA LEU A 24 -2.10 3.97 14.42
C LEU A 24 -1.84 3.43 15.83
N PRO A 25 -2.82 2.75 16.43
CA PRO A 25 -2.64 2.05 17.70
C PRO A 25 -1.42 1.13 17.65
N ARG A 26 -0.74 0.99 18.79
CA ARG A 26 0.47 0.15 18.87
C ARG A 26 0.18 -1.29 18.48
N THR A 27 -0.99 -1.81 18.86
CA THR A 27 -1.44 -3.16 18.52
C THR A 27 -1.61 -3.32 17.01
N THR A 28 -2.33 -2.42 16.35
CA THR A 28 -2.50 -2.38 14.89
C THR A 28 -1.15 -2.37 14.16
N LYS A 29 -0.23 -1.47 14.53
CA LYS A 29 1.11 -1.39 13.92
C LYS A 29 1.89 -2.70 14.04
N LYS A 30 1.85 -3.33 15.22
CA LYS A 30 2.50 -4.64 15.43
C LYS A 30 1.83 -5.74 14.60
N SER A 31 0.50 -5.75 14.55
CA SER A 31 -0.25 -6.74 13.79
C SER A 31 0.01 -6.64 12.29
N ILE A 32 0.04 -5.42 11.74
CA ILE A 32 0.44 -5.15 10.35
C ILE A 32 1.87 -5.59 10.11
N GLN A 33 2.80 -5.27 11.02
CA GLN A 33 4.20 -5.70 10.92
C GLN A 33 4.34 -7.22 10.87
N VAL A 34 3.63 -7.95 11.74
CA VAL A 34 3.66 -9.42 11.75
C VAL A 34 3.13 -9.98 10.43
N MET A 35 2.05 -9.43 9.90
CA MET A 35 1.51 -9.84 8.60
C MET A 35 2.50 -9.58 7.47
N ALA A 36 3.14 -8.41 7.42
CA ALA A 36 4.15 -8.09 6.42
C ALA A 36 5.36 -9.03 6.49
N LEU A 37 5.83 -9.35 7.69
CA LEU A 37 6.93 -10.31 7.88
C LEU A 37 6.56 -11.73 7.48
N LEU A 38 5.32 -12.16 7.75
CA LEU A 38 4.80 -13.44 7.28
C LEU A 38 4.77 -13.48 5.75
N LEU A 39 4.28 -12.43 5.09
CA LEU A 39 4.26 -12.34 3.62
C LEU A 39 5.68 -12.39 3.04
N LEU A 40 6.66 -11.73 3.67
CA LEU A 40 8.06 -11.81 3.26
C LEU A 40 8.59 -13.25 3.35
N LEU A 41 8.28 -13.96 4.44
CA LEU A 41 8.67 -15.37 4.57
C LEU A 41 8.03 -16.26 3.51
N LEU A 42 6.73 -16.09 3.25
CA LEU A 42 6.01 -16.85 2.24
C LEU A 42 6.57 -16.57 0.84
N GLY A 43 6.81 -15.29 0.51
CA GLY A 43 7.45 -14.89 -0.74
C GLY A 43 8.82 -15.53 -0.90
N LYS A 44 9.67 -15.49 0.13
CA LYS A 44 11.03 -16.04 0.05
C LYS A 44 11.02 -17.55 -0.09
N ALA A 45 10.17 -18.21 0.69
CA ALA A 45 10.08 -19.66 0.72
C ALA A 45 9.61 -20.27 -0.62
N ILE A 46 8.83 -19.52 -1.41
CA ILE A 46 8.31 -19.96 -2.72
C ILE A 46 9.07 -19.33 -3.90
N ASP A 47 10.08 -18.49 -3.63
CA ASP A 47 10.71 -17.62 -4.64
C ASP A 47 9.67 -16.83 -5.47
N GLY A 48 8.67 -16.28 -4.77
CA GLY A 48 7.65 -15.44 -5.38
C GLY A 48 8.19 -14.08 -5.79
N ASP A 49 7.48 -13.41 -6.70
CA ASP A 49 7.80 -12.03 -7.07
C ASP A 49 7.01 -11.07 -6.17
N MET A 50 7.70 -10.44 -5.22
CA MET A 50 7.07 -9.58 -4.22
C MET A 50 7.96 -8.38 -3.88
N GLU A 51 7.33 -7.22 -3.81
CA GLU A 51 7.96 -5.96 -3.41
C GLU A 51 7.20 -5.34 -2.25
N PHE A 52 7.93 -4.83 -1.27
CA PHE A 52 7.37 -4.18 -0.08
C PHE A 52 7.47 -2.67 -0.18
N PHE A 53 6.37 -1.98 0.05
CA PHE A 53 6.26 -0.54 0.01
C PHE A 53 5.72 -0.01 1.34
N PHE A 54 6.09 1.22 1.69
CA PHE A 54 5.45 1.97 2.78
C PHE A 54 4.62 3.09 2.18
N MET A 55 3.48 3.42 2.78
CA MET A 55 2.55 4.40 2.20
C MET A 55 3.02 5.85 2.31
N SER A 56 3.93 6.17 3.24
CA SER A 56 4.40 7.53 3.50
C SER A 56 5.90 7.72 3.23
N GLN A 57 6.66 6.64 3.12
CA GLN A 57 8.09 6.66 2.81
C GLN A 57 8.40 5.88 1.52
N SER A 58 9.07 6.55 0.56
CA SER A 58 9.67 5.91 -0.61
C SER A 58 11.06 5.35 -0.31
N ASN A 59 11.44 4.22 -0.92
CA ASN A 59 12.81 3.73 -0.93
C ASN A 59 13.69 4.58 -1.87
N THR A 60 14.08 5.78 -1.41
CA THR A 60 14.94 6.66 -2.22
C THR A 60 16.35 6.12 -2.42
N ASP A 61 16.73 5.07 -1.69
CA ASP A 61 18.05 4.47 -1.82
C ASP A 61 18.09 3.23 -2.73
N SER A 62 16.97 2.89 -3.38
CA SER A 62 16.87 1.79 -4.35
C SER A 62 17.87 1.94 -5.50
N ASP A 63 18.54 0.84 -5.84
CA ASP A 63 19.49 0.76 -6.96
C ASP A 63 18.81 0.91 -8.34
N GLU A 64 17.49 0.86 -8.38
CA GLU A 64 16.69 1.13 -9.58
C GLU A 64 16.61 2.64 -9.92
N LEU A 65 16.96 3.51 -8.96
CA LEU A 65 17.03 4.94 -9.19
C LEU A 65 18.45 5.34 -9.62
N THR A 66 18.54 5.96 -10.78
CA THR A 66 19.76 6.69 -11.18
C THR A 66 20.09 7.79 -10.15
N ASP A 67 21.35 8.21 -10.06
CA ASP A 67 21.79 9.26 -9.13
C ASP A 67 20.94 10.53 -9.25
N ALA A 68 20.61 10.93 -10.48
CA ALA A 68 19.77 12.09 -10.74
C ALA A 68 18.32 11.90 -10.22
N GLN A 69 17.74 10.71 -10.39
CA GLN A 69 16.41 10.39 -9.85
C GLN A 69 16.44 10.33 -8.32
N ARG A 70 17.48 9.75 -7.73
CA ARG A 70 17.71 9.69 -6.29
C ARG A 70 17.78 11.08 -5.67
N GLN A 71 18.53 12.01 -6.30
CA GLN A 71 18.60 13.40 -5.87
C GLN A 71 17.23 14.11 -5.94
N LYS A 72 16.45 13.88 -7.01
CA LYS A 72 15.08 14.41 -7.13
C LYS A 72 14.16 13.85 -6.05
N ALA A 73 14.19 12.54 -5.82
CA ALA A 73 13.39 11.87 -4.79
C ALA A 73 13.69 12.44 -3.40
N LYS A 74 14.97 12.58 -3.05
CA LYS A 74 15.40 13.16 -1.76
C LYS A 74 14.99 14.62 -1.61
N ALA A 75 15.09 15.43 -2.67
CA ALA A 75 14.63 16.82 -2.64
C ALA A 75 13.11 16.92 -2.45
N LEU A 76 12.32 16.05 -3.09
CA LEU A 76 10.88 15.99 -2.88
C LEU A 76 10.52 15.50 -1.48
N ASP A 77 11.27 14.56 -0.90
CA ASP A 77 11.10 14.13 0.49
C ASP A 77 11.38 15.27 1.49
N GLU A 78 12.42 16.07 1.25
CA GLU A 78 12.69 17.25 2.08
C GLU A 78 11.52 18.25 1.97
N LEU A 79 11.04 18.52 0.76
CA LEU A 79 9.90 19.41 0.54
C LEU A 79 8.63 18.87 1.20
N TRP A 80 8.41 17.57 1.11
CA TRP A 80 7.29 16.89 1.73
C TRP A 80 7.31 16.98 3.25
N ARG A 81 8.47 17.12 3.89
CA ARG A 81 8.59 17.22 5.35
C ARG A 81 8.39 18.63 5.89
N THR A 82 8.27 19.64 5.03
CA THR A 82 8.05 21.01 5.49
C THR A 82 6.71 21.11 6.27
N GLN A 83 6.59 22.08 7.17
CA GLN A 83 5.40 22.22 8.04
C GLN A 83 4.51 23.39 7.63
N SER A 84 5.03 24.30 6.81
CA SER A 84 4.35 25.53 6.41
C SER A 84 4.65 25.91 4.97
N TRP A 85 3.74 26.71 4.40
CA TRP A 85 3.91 27.29 3.07
C TRP A 85 5.22 28.09 2.93
N ARG A 86 5.54 28.91 3.94
CA ARG A 86 6.75 29.75 3.95
C ARG A 86 8.02 28.91 3.87
N GLU A 87 8.08 27.84 4.67
CA GLU A 87 9.22 26.92 4.67
C GLU A 87 9.34 26.18 3.32
N ALA A 88 8.22 25.66 2.81
CA ALA A 88 8.17 24.97 1.52
C ALA A 88 8.63 25.86 0.36
N ARG A 89 8.15 27.11 0.33
CA ARG A 89 8.55 28.10 -0.67
C ARG A 89 10.04 28.42 -0.58
N ALA A 90 10.56 28.71 0.62
CA ALA A 90 11.98 28.98 0.81
C ALA A 90 12.86 27.80 0.38
N LEU A 91 12.41 26.56 0.61
CA LEU A 91 13.11 25.36 0.16
C LEU A 91 13.09 25.22 -1.38
N VAL A 92 11.97 25.48 -2.03
CA VAL A 92 11.90 25.48 -3.51
C VAL A 92 12.78 26.58 -4.10
N GLU A 93 12.79 27.77 -3.51
CA GLU A 93 13.60 28.91 -3.97
C GLU A 93 15.11 28.68 -3.81
N ARG A 94 15.56 27.86 -2.83
CA ARG A 94 16.99 27.55 -2.63
C ARG A 94 17.48 26.29 -3.36
N SER A 95 16.59 25.37 -3.72
CA SER A 95 16.96 24.06 -4.27
C SER A 95 16.89 24.05 -5.79
N SER A 96 18.06 24.10 -6.46
CA SER A 96 18.13 24.04 -7.94
C SER A 96 17.44 22.81 -8.52
N ILE A 97 17.45 21.67 -7.80
CA ILE A 97 16.75 20.45 -8.20
C ILE A 97 15.24 20.70 -8.27
N LEU A 98 14.65 21.28 -7.23
CA LEU A 98 13.20 21.56 -7.18
C LEU A 98 12.81 22.64 -8.19
N GLN A 99 13.67 23.63 -8.43
CA GLN A 99 13.48 24.63 -9.49
C GLN A 99 13.44 23.99 -10.88
N ASN A 100 14.40 23.10 -11.18
CA ASN A 100 14.47 22.36 -12.45
C ASN A 100 13.29 21.40 -12.65
N MET A 101 12.61 21.01 -11.56
CA MET A 101 11.36 20.27 -11.62
C MET A 101 10.12 21.15 -11.87
N GLY A 102 10.31 22.46 -12.06
CA GLY A 102 9.23 23.41 -12.37
C GLY A 102 8.44 23.90 -11.15
N LEU A 103 8.88 23.59 -9.92
CA LEU A 103 8.12 23.94 -8.71
C LEU A 103 8.06 25.44 -8.44
N VAL A 104 9.05 26.24 -8.87
CA VAL A 104 8.98 27.70 -8.78
C VAL A 104 7.82 28.24 -9.62
N LYS A 105 7.75 27.80 -10.88
CA LYS A 105 6.66 28.18 -11.78
C LYS A 105 5.32 27.74 -11.22
N TRP A 106 5.22 26.49 -10.76
CA TRP A 106 3.99 25.98 -10.15
C TRP A 106 3.55 26.81 -8.94
N ILE A 107 4.48 27.18 -8.05
CA ILE A 107 4.19 28.02 -6.88
C ILE A 107 3.68 29.40 -7.31
N ASN A 108 4.29 30.02 -8.31
CA ASN A 108 3.88 31.34 -8.80
C ASN A 108 2.51 31.27 -9.46
N ASP A 109 2.29 30.30 -10.35
CA ASP A 109 1.01 30.10 -11.07
C ASP A 109 -0.15 29.75 -10.12
N ASN A 110 0.15 29.16 -8.96
CA ASN A 110 -0.83 28.78 -7.94
C ASN A 110 -0.80 29.69 -6.70
N SER A 111 -0.08 30.82 -6.77
CA SER A 111 -0.13 31.89 -5.79
C SER A 111 -1.15 32.93 -6.25
N PRO A 112 -2.35 33.03 -5.65
CA PRO A 112 -3.29 34.09 -6.00
C PRO A 112 -2.68 35.46 -5.66
N GLU A 113 -2.78 36.39 -6.61
CA GLU A 113 -2.59 37.83 -6.39
C GLU A 113 -3.90 38.40 -5.80
N GLY A 114 -3.81 39.20 -4.73
CA GLY A 114 -4.93 39.96 -4.18
C GLY A 114 -5.58 39.45 -2.87
N GLU A 115 -6.35 40.34 -2.23
CA GLU A 115 -6.84 40.39 -0.83
C GLU A 115 -7.66 39.20 -0.27
N GLU A 116 -7.78 38.06 -0.96
CA GLU A 116 -8.25 36.80 -0.34
C GLU A 116 -7.17 36.15 0.58
N ILE A 117 -6.20 36.96 0.99
CA ILE A 117 -4.96 36.63 1.73
C ILE A 117 -5.22 35.97 3.09
N GLN A 118 -6.45 36.02 3.61
CA GLN A 118 -6.81 35.41 4.90
C GLN A 118 -7.57 34.08 4.79
N ARG A 119 -7.93 33.60 3.59
CA ARG A 119 -8.37 32.20 3.38
C ARG A 119 -7.16 31.25 3.28
N THR A 120 -6.35 31.36 4.32
CA THR A 120 -5.34 30.49 4.92
C THR A 120 -4.26 29.89 4.01
N GLY A 121 -2.99 30.24 4.29
CA GLY A 121 -1.82 29.55 3.73
C GLY A 121 -1.81 28.02 3.96
N GLN A 122 -2.71 27.50 4.80
CA GLN A 122 -2.97 26.07 4.96
C GLN A 122 -3.51 25.42 3.68
N GLY A 123 -4.44 26.07 2.96
CA GLY A 123 -4.98 25.54 1.70
C GLY A 123 -3.93 25.50 0.59
N LYS A 124 -3.13 26.56 0.45
CA LYS A 124 -2.00 26.61 -0.51
C LYS A 124 -0.98 25.52 -0.21
N PHE A 125 -0.65 25.35 1.06
CA PHE A 125 0.31 24.34 1.48
C PHE A 125 -0.20 22.92 1.23
N ALA A 126 -1.47 22.62 1.55
CA ALA A 126 -2.06 21.31 1.26
C ALA A 126 -2.04 20.99 -0.26
N ARG A 127 -2.33 21.95 -1.12
CA ARG A 127 -2.26 21.78 -2.58
C ARG A 127 -0.83 21.53 -3.09
N LEU A 128 0.16 22.24 -2.56
CA LEU A 128 1.56 22.00 -2.90
C LEU A 128 2.00 20.61 -2.46
N LEU A 129 1.64 20.21 -1.24
CA LEU A 129 1.89 18.87 -0.77
C LEU A 129 1.27 17.87 -1.76
N ASP A 130 -0.03 17.95 -2.03
CA ASP A 130 -0.68 17.03 -2.97
C ASP A 130 0.05 16.95 -4.33
N HIS A 131 0.48 18.09 -4.87
CA HIS A 131 1.30 18.13 -6.08
C HIS A 131 2.66 17.44 -5.94
N VAL A 132 3.39 17.67 -4.83
CA VAL A 132 4.66 17.00 -4.52
C VAL A 132 4.46 15.49 -4.44
N ARG A 133 3.37 15.03 -3.81
CA ARG A 133 3.05 13.60 -3.71
C ARG A 133 2.88 12.97 -5.10
N ASN A 134 2.20 13.67 -6.01
CA ASN A 134 2.06 13.25 -7.40
C ASN A 134 3.42 13.19 -8.13
N LEU A 135 4.30 14.18 -7.93
CA LEU A 135 5.65 14.15 -8.51
C LEU A 135 6.51 12.99 -7.97
N LYS A 136 6.31 12.60 -6.71
CA LYS A 136 7.02 11.49 -6.07
C LYS A 136 6.68 10.11 -6.64
N ILE A 137 5.52 9.93 -7.28
CA ILE A 137 5.05 8.62 -7.78
C ILE A 137 6.12 7.90 -8.61
N GLN A 138 6.77 8.61 -9.52
CA GLN A 138 7.77 8.03 -10.44
C GLN A 138 9.09 7.63 -9.76
N PHE A 139 9.31 8.06 -8.52
CA PHE A 139 10.51 7.76 -7.74
C PHE A 139 10.22 6.83 -6.57
N TRP A 140 8.98 6.34 -6.46
CA TRP A 140 8.53 5.57 -5.32
C TRP A 140 8.87 4.10 -5.50
N GLN A 141 10.05 3.70 -5.05
CA GLN A 141 10.50 2.31 -5.13
C GLN A 141 10.14 1.50 -3.89
N GLY A 142 10.00 0.19 -4.10
CA GLY A 142 9.79 -0.81 -3.08
C GLY A 142 11.09 -1.43 -2.60
N TYR A 143 10.96 -2.44 -1.76
CA TYR A 143 12.03 -3.34 -1.36
C TYR A 143 11.71 -4.73 -1.91
N ASP A 144 12.49 -5.18 -2.89
CA ASP A 144 12.40 -6.54 -3.43
C ASP A 144 12.61 -7.55 -2.30
N GLN A 145 11.69 -8.50 -2.18
CA GLN A 145 11.69 -9.56 -1.19
C GLN A 145 12.98 -10.41 -1.20
N ARG A 146 13.71 -10.48 -2.31
CA ARG A 146 15.01 -11.16 -2.43
C ARG A 146 16.13 -10.40 -1.72
N HIS A 147 16.07 -9.07 -1.72
CA HIS A 147 17.13 -8.20 -1.21
C HIS A 147 16.91 -7.71 0.23
N ILE A 148 15.74 -7.97 0.81
CA ILE A 148 15.43 -7.61 2.20
C ILE A 148 15.19 -8.86 3.06
N ASP A 149 15.73 -8.87 4.29
CA ASP A 149 15.45 -9.92 5.28
C ASP A 149 14.44 -9.43 6.34
N LEU A 150 14.08 -10.29 7.30
CA LEU A 150 13.12 -9.94 8.35
C LEU A 150 13.58 -8.73 9.19
N THR A 151 14.86 -8.69 9.54
CA THR A 151 15.42 -7.60 10.35
C THR A 151 15.46 -6.30 9.56
N GLY A 152 15.80 -6.36 8.27
CA GLY A 152 15.75 -5.27 7.30
C GLY A 152 14.33 -4.70 7.20
N LEU A 153 13.32 -5.54 6.92
CA LEU A 153 11.94 -5.07 6.78
C LEU A 153 11.41 -4.47 8.10
N GLN A 154 11.76 -5.05 9.25
CA GLN A 154 11.45 -4.46 10.56
C GLN A 154 12.12 -3.10 10.77
N LYS A 155 13.38 -2.95 10.37
CA LYS A 155 14.14 -1.70 10.46
C LYS A 155 13.52 -0.63 9.56
N GLU A 156 13.18 -0.98 8.33
CA GLU A 156 12.55 -0.05 7.39
C GLU A 156 11.15 0.35 7.85
N HIS A 157 10.35 -0.57 8.39
CA HIS A 157 9.05 -0.20 8.98
C HIS A 157 9.21 0.77 10.17
N LYS A 158 10.19 0.55 11.05
CA LYS A 158 10.50 1.51 12.12
C LYS A 158 10.95 2.87 11.57
N SER A 159 11.66 2.88 10.45
CA SER A 159 12.06 4.12 9.77
C SER A 159 10.84 4.83 9.19
N ALA A 160 9.97 4.12 8.50
CA ALA A 160 8.74 4.63 7.89
C ALA A 160 7.81 5.27 8.93
N LEU A 161 7.65 4.63 10.09
CA LEU A 161 6.91 5.21 11.22
C LEU A 161 7.53 6.51 11.76
N ARG A 162 8.86 6.67 11.73
CA ARG A 162 9.52 7.92 12.12
C ARG A 162 9.35 8.99 11.04
N GLU A 163 9.42 8.60 9.77
CA GLU A 163 9.24 9.50 8.64
C GLU A 163 7.81 10.02 8.53
N SER A 164 6.81 9.16 8.71
CA SER A 164 5.40 9.58 8.71
C SER A 164 5.09 10.58 9.83
N LYS A 165 5.81 10.50 10.96
CA LYS A 165 5.72 11.51 12.04
C LYS A 165 6.16 12.91 11.59
N LYS A 166 7.05 13.00 10.62
CA LYS A 166 7.57 14.28 10.10
C LYS A 166 6.59 14.99 9.17
N GLN A 167 5.54 14.34 8.66
CA GLN A 167 4.49 15.03 7.89
C GLN A 167 3.09 14.72 8.45
N PRO A 168 2.68 15.38 9.56
CA PRO A 168 1.42 15.11 10.23
C PRO A 168 0.17 15.50 9.42
N LYS A 169 0.32 16.20 8.28
CA LYS A 169 -0.80 16.61 7.43
C LYS A 169 -1.14 15.58 6.35
N SER A 170 -0.33 14.54 6.16
CA SER A 170 -0.56 13.53 5.12
C SER A 170 -0.66 12.11 5.69
N LEU A 171 -1.45 11.96 6.76
CA LEU A 171 -1.52 10.71 7.52
C LEU A 171 -2.49 9.69 6.96
N ASN A 172 -3.33 10.10 6.02
CA ASN A 172 -4.05 9.18 5.17
C ASN A 172 -3.36 9.11 3.81
N SER A 173 -2.69 7.99 3.54
CA SER A 173 -2.08 7.69 2.24
C SER A 173 -2.78 6.54 1.53
N VAL A 174 -3.90 6.04 2.07
CA VAL A 174 -4.67 4.92 1.52
C VAL A 174 -5.17 5.29 0.12
N ARG A 175 -5.88 6.40 -0.03
CA ARG A 175 -6.34 6.91 -1.33
C ARG A 175 -5.21 7.04 -2.35
N PHE A 176 -4.12 7.70 -1.95
CA PHE A 176 -2.99 7.91 -2.83
C PHE A 176 -2.39 6.58 -3.31
N THR A 177 -2.35 5.57 -2.44
CA THR A 177 -1.84 4.23 -2.78
C THR A 177 -2.73 3.58 -3.85
N PHE A 178 -4.05 3.65 -3.72
CA PHE A 178 -4.98 3.22 -4.79
C PHE A 178 -4.72 3.95 -6.10
N GLU A 179 -4.69 5.28 -6.06
CA GLU A 179 -4.51 6.10 -7.26
C GLU A 179 -3.16 5.81 -7.95
N ARG A 180 -2.10 5.61 -7.15
CA ARG A 180 -0.76 5.23 -7.64
C ARG A 180 -0.82 3.89 -8.36
N GLU A 181 -1.34 2.84 -7.72
CA GLU A 181 -1.32 1.48 -8.25
C GLU A 181 -2.19 1.34 -9.49
N ILE A 182 -3.41 1.89 -9.46
CA ILE A 182 -4.30 1.93 -10.64
C ILE A 182 -3.60 2.67 -11.78
N GLY A 183 -3.00 3.83 -11.50
CA GLY A 183 -2.28 4.61 -12.50
C GLY A 183 -1.01 3.92 -13.03
N TYR A 184 -0.26 3.25 -12.15
CA TYR A 184 0.95 2.50 -12.50
C TYR A 184 0.62 1.34 -13.44
N TYR A 185 -0.34 0.50 -13.05
CA TYR A 185 -0.77 -0.63 -13.86
C TYR A 185 -1.36 -0.17 -15.21
N THR A 186 -2.11 0.93 -15.20
CA THR A 186 -2.64 1.56 -16.42
C THR A 186 -1.53 1.94 -17.41
N ARG A 187 -0.40 2.49 -16.94
CA ARG A 187 0.76 2.82 -17.78
C ARG A 187 1.48 1.57 -18.28
N LEU A 188 1.61 0.53 -17.44
CA LEU A 188 2.20 -0.74 -17.88
C LEU A 188 1.37 -1.40 -18.99
N LEU A 189 0.04 -1.33 -18.89
CA LEU A 189 -0.85 -1.82 -19.95
C LEU A 189 -0.63 -1.06 -21.27
N GLU A 190 -0.53 0.27 -21.22
CA GLU A 190 -0.25 1.09 -22.42
C GLU A 190 1.10 0.78 -23.05
N GLY A 191 2.09 0.43 -22.23
CA GLY A 191 3.42 0.03 -22.69
C GLY A 191 3.53 -1.43 -23.16
N ASN A 192 2.45 -2.22 -23.13
CA ASN A 192 2.47 -3.68 -23.33
C ASN A 192 3.46 -4.41 -22.41
N LYS A 193 3.62 -3.91 -21.17
CA LYS A 193 4.52 -4.45 -20.13
C LYS A 193 3.78 -4.98 -18.91
N ALA A 194 2.45 -4.93 -18.91
CA ALA A 194 1.66 -5.41 -17.78
C ALA A 194 1.68 -6.94 -17.71
N GLY A 195 2.16 -7.47 -16.58
CA GLY A 195 1.96 -8.85 -16.15
C GLY A 195 0.83 -8.95 -15.12
N PRO A 196 0.42 -10.18 -14.74
CA PRO A 196 -0.48 -10.37 -13.61
C PRO A 196 0.09 -9.78 -12.31
N THR A 197 -0.64 -8.85 -11.69
CA THR A 197 -0.22 -8.13 -10.48
C THR A 197 -1.31 -8.20 -9.42
N THR A 198 -0.91 -8.37 -8.17
CA THR A 198 -1.78 -8.25 -6.99
C THR A 198 -1.19 -7.22 -6.05
N VAL A 199 -1.97 -6.21 -5.72
CA VAL A 199 -1.62 -5.24 -4.69
C VAL A 199 -2.24 -5.71 -3.38
N LEU A 200 -1.42 -5.93 -2.35
CA LEU A 200 -1.87 -6.21 -1.00
C LEU A 200 -1.73 -4.95 -0.14
N LEU A 201 -2.85 -4.34 0.19
CA LEU A 201 -2.90 -3.12 1.01
C LEU A 201 -3.15 -3.46 2.46
N LEU A 202 -2.13 -3.39 3.31
CA LEU A 202 -2.22 -3.68 4.74
C LEU A 202 -2.45 -2.36 5.49
N THR A 203 -3.69 -2.06 5.87
CA THR A 203 -4.05 -0.74 6.40
C THR A 203 -4.87 -0.78 7.68
N GLY A 204 -4.49 0.08 8.63
CA GLY A 204 -5.30 0.45 9.79
C GLY A 204 -5.85 1.87 9.67
N SER A 205 -5.42 2.63 8.66
CA SER A 205 -5.88 3.99 8.41
C SER A 205 -7.25 3.98 7.74
N PRO A 206 -8.17 4.84 8.17
CA PRO A 206 -9.51 4.93 7.59
C PRO A 206 -9.43 5.43 6.14
N LEU A 207 -10.43 5.14 5.31
CA LEU A 207 -10.65 5.81 4.03
C LEU A 207 -11.89 6.68 4.18
N GLN A 208 -11.79 7.98 3.89
CA GLN A 208 -12.94 8.88 4.01
C GLN A 208 -13.89 8.71 2.82
N PRO A 209 -15.20 9.04 2.93
CA PRO A 209 -16.14 8.85 1.83
C PRO A 209 -15.75 9.57 0.54
N VAL A 210 -15.28 10.82 0.66
CA VAL A 210 -14.80 11.62 -0.49
C VAL A 210 -13.56 11.01 -1.15
N GLU A 211 -12.74 10.30 -0.36
CA GLU A 211 -11.57 9.62 -0.87
C GLU A 211 -11.94 8.33 -1.60
N ALA A 212 -12.89 7.56 -1.05
CA ALA A 212 -13.45 6.40 -1.74
C ALA A 212 -14.11 6.79 -3.07
N ASP A 213 -14.89 7.88 -3.08
CA ASP A 213 -15.50 8.40 -4.32
C ASP A 213 -14.47 8.79 -5.37
N ALA A 214 -13.33 9.36 -4.96
CA ALA A 214 -12.25 9.69 -5.87
C ALA A 214 -11.60 8.45 -6.48
N VAL A 215 -11.36 7.40 -5.67
CA VAL A 215 -10.82 6.12 -6.16
C VAL A 215 -11.79 5.45 -7.14
N ILE A 216 -13.08 5.37 -6.78
CA ILE A 216 -14.12 4.78 -7.63
C ILE A 216 -14.20 5.54 -8.96
N LYS A 217 -14.20 6.88 -8.92
CA LYS A 217 -14.19 7.70 -10.13
C LYS A 217 -12.96 7.43 -10.99
N LEU A 218 -11.77 7.38 -10.39
CA LEU A 218 -10.54 7.10 -11.12
C LEU A 218 -10.60 5.74 -11.82
N GLN A 219 -11.06 4.70 -11.14
CA GLN A 219 -11.21 3.37 -11.74
C GLN A 219 -12.21 3.39 -12.89
N LYS A 220 -13.38 4.00 -12.70
CA LYS A 220 -14.40 4.16 -13.75
C LYS A 220 -13.83 4.86 -14.99
N ASP A 221 -13.12 5.96 -14.80
CA ASP A 221 -12.53 6.73 -15.90
C ASP A 221 -11.48 5.91 -16.67
N ASN A 222 -10.74 5.02 -15.99
CA ASN A 222 -9.77 4.13 -16.63
C ASN A 222 -10.42 2.91 -17.31
N SER A 223 -11.51 2.36 -16.76
CA SER A 223 -12.28 1.28 -17.39
C SER A 223 -12.96 1.73 -18.69
N ILE A 224 -13.54 2.94 -18.70
CA ILE A 224 -14.23 3.50 -19.88
C ILE A 224 -13.26 3.77 -21.02
N LYS A 225 -12.08 4.36 -20.73
CA LYS A 225 -11.08 4.69 -21.75
C LYS A 225 -10.52 3.47 -22.48
N LYS A 226 -10.63 2.27 -21.90
CA LYS A 226 -9.96 1.05 -22.39
C LYS A 226 -10.90 -0.02 -22.93
N GLY A 227 -12.13 0.36 -23.32
CA GLY A 227 -13.07 -0.56 -23.99
C GLY A 227 -13.50 -1.75 -23.12
N GLY A 228 -13.48 -1.60 -21.80
CA GLY A 228 -13.99 -2.59 -20.84
C GLY A 228 -13.12 -3.82 -20.62
N LYS A 229 -11.86 -3.85 -21.07
CA LYS A 229 -10.98 -5.00 -20.88
C LYS A 229 -9.68 -4.63 -20.18
N MET A 230 -9.80 -4.16 -18.94
CA MET A 230 -8.81 -4.61 -17.97
C MET A 230 -9.09 -6.11 -17.79
N ASN A 231 -8.10 -6.98 -18.00
CA ASN A 231 -7.95 -8.16 -17.15
C ASN A 231 -8.83 -9.42 -17.37
N ALA A 232 -8.72 -10.09 -18.52
CA ALA A 232 -9.03 -11.53 -18.56
C ALA A 232 -7.94 -12.32 -19.28
N VAL A 233 -7.10 -13.02 -18.50
CA VAL A 233 -6.33 -14.16 -19.03
C VAL A 233 -7.24 -15.38 -18.91
N ARG A 234 -7.46 -16.09 -20.02
CA ARG A 234 -8.35 -17.24 -20.11
C ARG A 234 -7.96 -18.27 -19.03
N GLY A 235 -8.80 -18.40 -17.99
CA GLY A 235 -8.62 -19.37 -16.90
C GLY A 235 -7.79 -18.91 -15.67
N GLN A 236 -7.33 -17.65 -15.58
CA GLN A 236 -6.45 -17.19 -14.48
C GLN A 236 -6.96 -15.98 -13.65
N GLY A 237 -8.22 -15.57 -13.82
CA GLY A 237 -8.80 -14.42 -13.10
C GLY A 237 -8.33 -13.07 -13.64
N SER A 238 -8.50 -12.01 -12.85
CA SER A 238 -8.10 -10.66 -13.25
C SER A 238 -6.57 -10.51 -13.31
N GLN A 239 -6.03 -9.85 -14.33
CA GLN A 239 -4.60 -9.50 -14.41
C GLN A 239 -4.18 -8.47 -13.35
N PHE A 240 -5.10 -7.66 -12.82
CA PHE A 240 -4.82 -6.73 -11.72
C PHE A 240 -5.94 -6.76 -10.69
N CYS A 241 -5.54 -6.87 -9.43
CA CYS A 241 -6.44 -6.73 -8.28
C CYS A 241 -5.72 -6.02 -7.13
N ILE A 242 -6.49 -5.40 -6.26
CA ILE A 242 -6.08 -4.74 -5.04
C ILE A 242 -6.88 -5.38 -3.90
N GLN A 243 -6.22 -6.24 -3.13
CA GLN A 243 -6.78 -6.76 -1.91
C GLN A 243 -6.37 -5.87 -0.74
N THR A 244 -7.36 -5.26 -0.09
CA THR A 244 -7.19 -4.55 1.17
C THR A 244 -7.41 -5.49 2.33
N MET A 245 -6.42 -5.59 3.22
CA MET A 245 -6.58 -6.18 4.53
C MET A 245 -6.72 -5.03 5.53
N ALA A 246 -7.93 -4.82 6.03
CA ALA A 246 -8.30 -3.66 6.84
C ALA A 246 -8.39 -4.02 8.32
N TRP A 247 -7.58 -3.38 9.16
CA TRP A 247 -7.64 -3.50 10.61
C TRP A 247 -8.70 -2.56 11.18
N THR A 248 -9.94 -3.04 11.29
CA THR A 248 -11.11 -2.18 11.46
C THR A 248 -11.53 -1.92 12.92
N LYS A 249 -10.89 -2.54 13.91
CA LYS A 249 -11.26 -2.41 15.34
C LYS A 249 -11.34 -0.96 15.81
N HIS A 250 -10.40 -0.15 15.35
CA HIS A 250 -10.28 1.26 15.74
C HIS A 250 -10.76 2.24 14.66
N MET A 251 -11.37 1.73 13.57
CA MET A 251 -12.03 2.55 12.55
C MET A 251 -13.46 2.84 12.97
N ASP A 252 -13.94 4.05 12.67
CA ASP A 252 -15.37 4.35 12.76
C ASP A 252 -16.17 3.64 11.65
N GLU A 253 -17.50 3.60 11.80
CA GLU A 253 -18.36 2.92 10.83
C GLU A 253 -18.38 3.62 9.46
N GLU A 254 -18.17 4.93 9.41
CA GLU A 254 -18.13 5.69 8.15
C GLU A 254 -16.92 5.29 7.29
N ALA A 255 -15.76 5.11 7.94
CA ALA A 255 -14.55 4.62 7.29
C ALA A 255 -14.69 3.16 6.81
N LYS A 256 -15.31 2.29 7.63
CA LYS A 256 -15.60 0.90 7.21
C LYS A 256 -16.55 0.87 6.02
N GLN A 257 -17.61 1.69 6.06
CA GLN A 257 -18.55 1.82 4.95
C GLN A 257 -17.86 2.35 3.69
N SER A 258 -16.89 3.25 3.81
CA SER A 258 -16.12 3.76 2.67
C SER A 258 -15.27 2.67 2.01
N LEU A 259 -14.67 1.78 2.80
CA LEU A 259 -13.95 0.61 2.28
C LEU A 259 -14.91 -0.36 1.58
N ARG A 260 -16.04 -0.71 2.21
CA ARG A 260 -17.07 -1.59 1.62
C ARG A 260 -17.69 -0.99 0.36
N LYS A 261 -17.91 0.32 0.34
CA LYS A 261 -18.41 1.04 -0.83
C LYS A 261 -17.46 0.90 -2.02
N MET A 262 -16.16 0.88 -1.78
CA MET A 262 -15.14 0.69 -2.83
C MET A 262 -15.05 -0.77 -3.29
N ASP A 263 -15.21 -1.72 -2.36
CA ASP A 263 -15.36 -3.16 -2.62
C ASP A 263 -16.56 -3.43 -3.55
N ASP A 264 -17.74 -2.93 -3.18
CA ASP A 264 -19.01 -3.16 -3.88
C ASP A 264 -19.21 -2.25 -5.12
N ALA A 265 -18.25 -1.39 -5.47
CA ALA A 265 -18.44 -0.36 -6.50
C ALA A 265 -18.55 -0.92 -7.93
N PHE A 266 -17.96 -2.09 -8.19
CA PHE A 266 -17.87 -2.70 -9.51
C PHE A 266 -18.20 -4.19 -9.43
N MET A 267 -18.42 -4.82 -10.59
CA MET A 267 -18.65 -6.26 -10.69
C MET A 267 -17.92 -6.82 -11.92
N GLY A 268 -17.64 -8.12 -11.89
CA GLY A 268 -17.05 -8.83 -13.01
C GLY A 268 -15.60 -8.43 -13.23
N ASP A 269 -15.20 -8.20 -14.49
CA ASP A 269 -13.78 -7.96 -14.80
C ASP A 269 -13.33 -6.52 -14.48
N ASN A 270 -14.28 -5.63 -14.19
CA ASN A 270 -14.00 -4.28 -13.68
C ASN A 270 -13.89 -4.25 -12.16
N ASP A 271 -14.22 -5.35 -11.49
CA ASP A 271 -14.03 -5.47 -10.06
C ASP A 271 -12.58 -5.85 -9.77
N VAL A 272 -11.86 -4.88 -9.22
CA VAL A 272 -10.43 -5.02 -8.93
C VAL A 272 -10.14 -4.73 -7.46
N ASN A 273 -11.12 -4.38 -6.63
CA ASN A 273 -10.89 -4.07 -5.22
C ASN A 273 -11.59 -5.11 -4.37
N ASP A 274 -10.84 -5.78 -3.51
CA ASP A 274 -11.37 -6.66 -2.48
C ASP A 274 -11.07 -6.07 -1.10
N VAL A 275 -11.98 -6.23 -0.13
CA VAL A 275 -11.75 -5.86 1.27
C VAL A 275 -11.95 -7.06 2.20
N THR A 276 -10.91 -7.33 3.00
CA THR A 276 -10.96 -8.31 4.09
C THR A 276 -10.71 -7.61 5.41
N GLU A 277 -11.75 -7.50 6.24
CA GLU A 277 -11.65 -6.91 7.57
C GLU A 277 -11.09 -7.90 8.60
N VAL A 278 -10.15 -7.42 9.42
CA VAL A 278 -9.51 -8.18 10.50
C VAL A 278 -9.44 -7.38 11.80
N ASP A 279 -9.30 -8.11 12.91
CA ASP A 279 -9.10 -7.58 14.25
C ASP A 279 -7.62 -7.68 14.64
N ASP A 280 -7.08 -6.59 15.21
CA ASP A 280 -5.66 -6.46 15.51
C ASP A 280 -5.19 -7.42 16.61
N GLU A 281 -6.01 -7.62 17.64
CA GLU A 281 -5.64 -8.44 18.79
C GLU A 281 -5.69 -9.91 18.44
N TRP A 282 -6.75 -10.32 17.75
CA TRP A 282 -6.91 -11.72 17.33
C TRP A 282 -5.82 -12.14 16.36
N LEU A 283 -5.50 -11.31 15.36
CA LEU A 283 -4.44 -11.61 14.41
C LEU A 283 -3.06 -11.62 15.08
N LEU A 284 -2.79 -10.67 16.00
CA LEU A 284 -1.52 -10.63 16.72
C LEU A 284 -1.37 -11.81 17.69
N ALA A 285 -2.46 -12.24 18.34
CA ALA A 285 -2.44 -13.32 19.31
C ALA A 285 -2.37 -14.70 18.65
N ASN A 286 -3.08 -14.92 17.54
CA ASN A 286 -3.27 -16.25 16.97
C ASN A 286 -2.75 -16.41 15.53
N GLY A 287 -2.33 -15.33 14.89
CA GLY A 287 -1.93 -15.32 13.48
C GLY A 287 -3.12 -15.49 12.53
N PRO A 288 -2.88 -15.35 11.22
CA PRO A 288 -3.91 -15.60 10.22
C PRO A 288 -4.19 -17.10 10.09
N SER A 289 -5.46 -17.45 9.87
CA SER A 289 -5.83 -18.81 9.49
C SER A 289 -5.40 -19.11 8.04
N ALA A 290 -5.40 -20.39 7.67
CA ALA A 290 -5.20 -20.79 6.28
C ALA A 290 -6.30 -20.26 5.34
N LYS A 291 -7.54 -20.12 5.81
CA LYS A 291 -8.66 -19.57 5.03
C LYS A 291 -8.48 -18.07 4.79
N LEU A 292 -8.02 -17.31 5.79
CA LEU A 292 -7.71 -15.90 5.65
C LEU A 292 -6.59 -15.68 4.64
N LEU A 293 -5.48 -16.42 4.77
CA LEU A 293 -4.38 -16.34 3.80
C LEU A 293 -4.85 -16.71 2.39
N TYR A 294 -5.68 -17.74 2.25
CA TYR A 294 -6.23 -18.12 0.96
C TYR A 294 -7.06 -17.00 0.32
N LYS A 295 -7.99 -16.39 1.09
CA LYS A 295 -8.80 -15.26 0.62
C LYS A 295 -7.94 -14.07 0.21
N VAL A 296 -7.01 -13.65 1.07
CA VAL A 296 -6.20 -12.46 0.84
C VAL A 296 -5.23 -12.63 -0.35
N LEU A 297 -4.62 -13.80 -0.50
CA LEU A 297 -3.63 -14.02 -1.56
C LEU A 297 -4.27 -14.30 -2.93
N ASN A 298 -5.51 -14.80 -2.97
CA ASN A 298 -6.15 -15.27 -4.20
C ASN A 298 -7.39 -14.43 -4.55
N SER A 299 -7.43 -13.16 -4.14
CA SER A 299 -8.59 -12.28 -4.35
C SER A 299 -8.97 -12.12 -5.84
N ASN A 300 -7.98 -12.23 -6.74
CA ASN A 300 -8.18 -12.23 -8.18
C ASN A 300 -9.04 -13.39 -8.72
N ASN A 301 -9.30 -14.42 -7.92
CA ASN A 301 -10.09 -15.58 -8.30
C ASN A 301 -11.55 -15.41 -7.88
N LYS A 302 -12.48 -15.41 -8.85
CA LYS A 302 -13.93 -15.27 -8.63
C LYS A 302 -14.51 -16.26 -7.60
N GLY A 303 -13.97 -17.48 -7.53
CA GLY A 303 -14.42 -18.48 -6.55
C GLY A 303 -13.96 -18.16 -5.11
N VAL A 304 -12.89 -17.38 -4.98
CA VAL A 304 -12.35 -16.90 -3.70
C VAL A 304 -12.97 -15.57 -3.32
N ASP A 305 -13.25 -14.71 -4.30
CA ASP A 305 -13.93 -13.43 -4.13
C ASP A 305 -15.23 -13.59 -3.30
N SER A 306 -16.12 -14.49 -3.71
CA SER A 306 -17.36 -14.79 -2.99
C SER A 306 -17.21 -15.46 -1.60
N MET A 307 -15.99 -15.81 -1.17
CA MET A 307 -15.74 -16.48 0.11
C MET A 307 -15.96 -15.52 1.28
N ARG A 308 -16.93 -15.84 2.14
CA ARG A 308 -17.20 -15.09 3.37
C ARG A 308 -16.50 -15.72 4.58
N LEU A 309 -15.60 -14.97 5.21
CA LEU A 309 -14.96 -15.34 6.48
C LEU A 309 -15.86 -14.89 7.63
N LYS A 310 -16.74 -15.79 8.12
CA LYS A 310 -17.84 -15.44 9.03
C LYS A 310 -17.44 -15.53 10.50
N THR A 311 -16.59 -16.48 10.85
CA THR A 311 -16.22 -16.75 12.25
C THR A 311 -14.79 -16.29 12.55
N ALA A 312 -14.44 -16.21 13.84
CA ALA A 312 -13.06 -15.98 14.25
C ALA A 312 -12.12 -17.10 13.76
N GLU A 313 -12.55 -18.36 13.79
CA GLU A 313 -11.79 -19.51 13.29
C GLU A 313 -11.57 -19.47 11.77
N ASP A 314 -12.48 -18.85 11.02
CA ASP A 314 -12.27 -18.60 9.59
C ASP A 314 -11.14 -17.61 9.36
N LYS A 315 -10.89 -16.68 10.30
CA LYS A 315 -9.92 -15.60 10.13
C LYS A 315 -8.58 -15.87 10.82
N TYR A 316 -8.59 -16.50 11.98
CA TYR A 316 -7.43 -16.58 12.87
C TYR A 316 -7.02 -18.02 13.15
N GLY A 317 -5.75 -18.22 13.51
CA GLY A 317 -5.28 -19.51 13.99
C GLY A 317 -6.03 -19.96 15.25
N MET A 318 -6.09 -21.26 15.48
CA MET A 318 -6.72 -21.82 16.70
C MET A 318 -5.77 -21.88 17.90
N THR A 319 -4.47 -21.66 17.66
CA THR A 319 -3.43 -21.73 18.68
C THR A 319 -2.79 -20.37 18.85
N ALA A 320 -2.66 -19.93 20.10
CA ALA A 320 -1.95 -18.70 20.41
C ALA A 320 -0.50 -18.81 19.95
N LEU A 321 -0.03 -17.79 19.22
CA LEU A 321 1.35 -17.71 18.73
C LEU A 321 2.36 -17.52 19.87
N VAL A 322 1.94 -16.90 20.96
CA VAL A 322 2.80 -16.50 22.07
C VAL A 322 2.07 -16.70 23.38
N LYS A 323 2.75 -17.27 24.39
CA LYS A 323 2.24 -17.29 25.75
C LYS A 323 2.38 -15.91 26.39
N PRO A 324 1.55 -15.54 27.38
CA PRO A 324 1.71 -14.28 28.09
C PRO A 324 3.14 -14.14 28.66
N GLY A 325 3.85 -13.09 28.24
CA GLY A 325 5.23 -12.80 28.70
C GLY A 325 6.34 -13.20 27.73
N ASP A 326 6.06 -14.03 26.72
CA ASP A 326 7.05 -14.46 25.73
C ASP A 326 7.15 -13.46 24.56
N ASN A 327 8.26 -13.55 23.81
CA ASN A 327 8.42 -12.82 22.56
C ASN A 327 7.91 -13.67 21.38
N LEU A 328 7.21 -13.02 20.43
CA LEU A 328 6.86 -13.66 19.16
C LEU A 328 8.15 -13.96 18.38
N THR A 329 8.38 -15.24 18.10
CA THR A 329 9.49 -15.69 17.24
C THR A 329 8.91 -16.10 15.89
N MET A 330 9.32 -15.40 14.84
CA MET A 330 8.95 -15.78 13.47
C MET A 330 9.73 -17.03 13.06
N PRO A 331 9.12 -17.97 12.30
CA PRO A 331 9.86 -19.09 11.75
C PRO A 331 10.92 -18.61 10.76
N THR A 332 11.96 -19.42 10.58
CA THR A 332 12.96 -19.21 9.54
C THR A 332 12.37 -19.49 8.16
N PHE A 333 12.97 -18.90 7.12
CA PHE A 333 12.52 -19.16 5.74
C PHE A 333 12.60 -20.66 5.39
N LYS A 334 13.59 -21.39 5.93
CA LYS A 334 13.77 -22.83 5.70
C LYS A 334 12.62 -23.64 6.32
N GLU A 335 12.20 -23.31 7.53
CA GLU A 335 11.05 -23.96 8.15
C GLU A 335 9.77 -23.72 7.36
N VAL A 336 9.58 -22.50 6.85
CA VAL A 336 8.43 -22.17 6.00
C VAL A 336 8.51 -22.90 4.66
N ALA A 337 9.67 -22.94 4.00
CA ALA A 337 9.91 -23.68 2.76
C ALA A 337 9.58 -25.17 2.93
N LYS A 338 10.08 -25.79 4.01
CA LYS A 338 9.75 -27.17 4.39
C LYS A 338 8.25 -27.40 4.55
N MET A 339 7.56 -26.52 5.29
CA MET A 339 6.11 -26.61 5.49
C MET A 339 5.31 -26.47 4.18
N LEU A 340 5.87 -25.74 3.21
CA LEU A 340 5.30 -25.54 1.89
C LEU A 340 5.74 -26.61 0.87
N GLY A 341 6.51 -27.62 1.30
CA GLY A 341 7.02 -28.67 0.42
C GLY A 341 7.97 -28.14 -0.66
N GLN A 342 8.78 -27.14 -0.32
CA GLN A 342 9.78 -26.53 -1.22
C GLN A 342 11.20 -27.05 -0.97
N ASP A 343 11.40 -27.90 0.05
CA ASP A 343 12.67 -28.57 0.30
C ASP A 343 12.84 -29.74 -0.70
N GLU A 344 13.37 -29.44 -1.88
CA GLU A 344 14.14 -30.36 -2.74
C GLU A 344 15.58 -29.85 -2.90
#